data_AF-A0A9J6EIW0-F1
#
_entry.id   AF-A0A9J6EIW0-F1
#
_cell.length_a   1.000
_cell.length_b   1.000
_cell.length_c   1.000
_cell.angle_alpha   90.00
_cell.angle_beta   90.00
_cell.angle_gamma   90.00
#
_symmetry.space_group_name_H-M   'P 1'
#
loop_
_entity.id
_entity.type
_entity.pdbx_description
1 polymer ?
#
loop_
_entity_poly.entity_id
_entity_poly.type
_entity_poly.pdbx_seq_one_letter_code
_entity_poly.pdbx_strand_id
1 'polypeptide(L)'
;MPASCLALRELCWTGPLRVRSLESEWPEGFREYTFTDTEFERKRETKVLPATVSLTPPNNLVNTKRFSSFTKLIRVIAWVLRFVAMARRKEIEGGALSATELNQAEWFWILQEQKQGL
;
A
#
# COMPACT_ATOMS: atom_id res chain seq x y z
N MET A 1 -16.81 1.23 2.55
CA MET A 1 -17.78 0.34 1.87
C MET A 1 -19.16 0.67 2.43
N PRO A 2 -20.02 1.43 1.74
CA PRO A 2 -21.34 1.72 2.26
C PRO A 2 -22.22 0.48 2.20
N ALA A 3 -23.02 0.28 3.25
CA ALA A 3 -23.78 -0.95 3.53
C ALA A 3 -25.00 -1.20 2.61
N SER A 4 -25.15 -0.46 1.51
CA SER A 4 -26.36 -0.48 0.67
C SER A 4 -26.41 -1.63 -0.36
N CYS A 5 -25.34 -2.43 -0.50
CA CYS A 5 -25.29 -3.49 -1.52
C CYS A 5 -25.92 -4.83 -1.11
N LEU A 6 -26.48 -4.97 0.11
CA LEU A 6 -26.95 -6.27 0.63
C LEU A 6 -28.45 -6.57 0.40
N ALA A 7 -29.19 -5.70 -0.28
CA ALA A 7 -30.65 -5.88 -0.39
C ALA A 7 -31.13 -6.65 -1.62
N LEU A 8 -30.30 -6.92 -2.63
CA LEU A 8 -30.69 -7.69 -3.82
C LEU A 8 -29.53 -8.58 -4.29
N ARG A 9 -29.74 -9.89 -4.21
CA ARG A 9 -28.76 -10.98 -4.37
C ARG A 9 -28.07 -11.06 -5.74
N GLU A 10 -28.40 -10.19 -6.70
CA GLU A 10 -27.90 -10.26 -8.08
C GLU A 10 -27.45 -8.90 -8.67
N LEU A 11 -27.43 -7.81 -7.88
CA LEU A 11 -27.33 -6.45 -8.47
C LEU A 11 -26.04 -5.67 -8.21
N CYS A 12 -25.01 -6.28 -7.62
CA CYS A 12 -23.71 -5.59 -7.43
C CYS A 12 -22.78 -5.69 -8.66
N TRP A 13 -22.98 -6.69 -9.53
CA TRP A 13 -22.17 -6.89 -10.74
C TRP A 13 -22.74 -6.18 -11.97
N THR A 14 -24.04 -5.87 -11.95
CA THR A 14 -24.78 -5.31 -13.09
C THR A 14 -24.55 -3.81 -13.26
N GLY A 15 -23.92 -3.17 -12.26
CA GLY A 15 -23.82 -1.72 -12.14
C GLY A 15 -25.20 -1.08 -11.89
N PRO A 16 -25.25 0.19 -11.49
CA PRO A 16 -26.53 0.89 -11.42
C PRO A 16 -27.17 0.89 -12.82
N LEU A 17 -28.49 0.67 -12.88
CA LEU A 17 -29.28 0.62 -14.13
C LEU A 17 -28.99 1.80 -15.09
N ARG A 18 -28.51 2.92 -14.56
CA ARG A 18 -28.13 4.14 -15.28
C ARG A 18 -26.92 4.04 -16.21
N VAL A 19 -26.04 3.03 -16.05
CA VAL A 19 -24.97 2.80 -17.05
C VAL A 19 -25.54 2.26 -18.37
N ARG A 20 -26.80 1.77 -18.35
CA ARG A 20 -27.47 1.16 -19.51
C ARG A 20 -28.49 2.08 -20.19
N SER A 21 -28.81 3.24 -19.61
CA SER A 21 -29.76 4.20 -20.17
C SER A 21 -29.09 5.17 -21.16
N LEU A 22 -29.88 5.68 -22.11
CA LEU A 22 -29.45 6.63 -23.13
C LEU A 22 -28.93 7.93 -22.47
N GLU A 23 -27.96 8.59 -23.09
CA GLU A 23 -27.29 9.78 -22.56
C GLU A 23 -28.25 10.93 -22.21
N SER A 24 -29.40 11.00 -22.87
CA SER A 24 -30.47 11.97 -22.61
C SER A 24 -31.13 11.85 -21.23
N GLU A 25 -30.99 10.71 -20.55
CA GLU A 25 -31.59 10.45 -19.24
C GLU A 25 -30.60 10.68 -18.08
N TRP A 26 -29.41 11.21 -18.40
CA TRP A 26 -28.40 11.55 -17.42
C TRP A 26 -28.78 12.86 -16.71
N PRO A 27 -28.51 12.99 -15.40
CA PRO A 27 -28.74 14.23 -14.69
C PRO A 27 -27.91 15.35 -15.33
N GLU A 28 -28.59 16.44 -15.70
CA GLU A 28 -27.96 17.65 -16.25
C GLU A 28 -26.89 18.15 -15.27
N GLY A 29 -25.63 18.03 -15.66
CA GLY A 29 -24.48 18.28 -14.78
C GLY A 29 -23.31 17.31 -14.97
N PHE A 30 -23.51 16.21 -15.71
CA PHE A 30 -22.42 15.37 -16.20
C PHE A 30 -21.68 16.08 -17.33
N ARG A 31 -20.87 17.09 -16.99
CA ARG A 31 -19.89 17.63 -17.94
C ARG A 31 -18.88 16.51 -18.19
N GLU A 32 -18.53 16.28 -19.46
CA GLU A 32 -17.35 15.51 -19.83
C GLU A 32 -16.19 16.00 -18.97
N TYR A 33 -15.73 15.13 -18.08
CA TYR A 33 -14.53 15.40 -17.32
C TYR A 33 -13.37 15.23 -18.29
N THR A 34 -13.01 16.30 -18.99
CA THR A 34 -11.78 16.34 -19.76
C THR A 34 -10.64 16.24 -18.76
N PHE A 35 -10.05 15.06 -18.65
CA PHE A 35 -8.86 14.84 -17.83
C PHE A 35 -7.73 15.69 -18.41
N THR A 36 -7.49 16.87 -17.84
CA THR A 36 -6.33 17.68 -18.19
C THR A 36 -5.15 17.14 -17.38
N ASP A 37 -4.03 16.88 -18.05
CA ASP A 37 -2.80 16.31 -17.48
C ASP A 37 -2.27 17.09 -16.24
N THR A 38 -2.74 18.33 -16.08
CA THR A 38 -2.53 19.20 -14.90
C THR A 38 -3.09 18.66 -13.59
N GLU A 39 -3.99 17.68 -13.58
CA GLU A 39 -4.52 17.12 -12.33
C GLU A 39 -3.57 16.16 -11.61
N PHE A 40 -2.54 15.69 -12.31
CA PHE A 40 -1.48 14.87 -11.69
C PHE A 40 -0.62 15.70 -10.71
N GLU A 41 -0.55 17.02 -10.91
CA GLU A 41 0.20 17.94 -10.05
C GLU A 41 -0.60 18.51 -8.87
N ARG A 42 -1.68 17.85 -8.43
CA ARG A 42 -2.21 18.14 -7.10
C ARG A 42 -1.21 17.61 -6.07
N LYS A 43 -0.22 18.45 -5.77
CA LYS A 43 0.69 18.37 -4.62
C LYS A 43 -0.21 18.10 -3.41
N ARG A 44 -0.34 16.83 -3.03
CA ARG A 44 -1.02 16.47 -1.80
C ARG A 44 -0.24 17.21 -0.74
N GLU A 45 -0.87 18.18 -0.07
CA GLU A 45 -0.29 18.83 1.08
C GLU A 45 -0.04 17.73 2.11
N THR A 46 1.19 17.20 2.11
CA THR A 46 1.60 16.19 3.06
C THR A 46 1.64 16.91 4.39
N LYS A 47 0.58 16.78 5.19
CA LYS A 47 0.64 17.14 6.61
C LYS A 47 1.70 16.24 7.23
N VAL A 48 2.91 16.77 7.35
CA VAL A 48 4.00 16.13 8.07
C VAL A 48 3.64 16.23 9.53
N LEU A 49 3.06 15.17 10.08
CA LEU A 49 2.92 15.03 11.52
C LEU A 49 4.33 14.75 12.06
N PRO A 50 4.90 15.59 12.94
CA PRO A 50 6.16 15.28 13.58
C PRO A 50 5.93 14.08 14.52
N ALA A 51 6.26 12.88 14.05
CA ALA A 51 6.29 11.70 14.88
C ALA A 51 7.61 11.72 15.66
N THR A 52 7.55 11.98 16.96
CA THR A 52 8.65 11.72 17.88
C THR A 52 8.84 10.21 17.99
N VAL A 53 9.71 9.65 17.15
CA VAL A 53 10.11 8.25 17.25
C VAL A 53 11.05 8.15 18.45
N SER A 54 10.60 7.50 19.52
CA SER A 54 11.50 7.10 20.61
C SER A 54 12.64 6.28 20.03
N LEU A 55 13.87 6.80 20.16
CA LEU A 55 15.11 6.15 19.70
C LEU A 55 15.49 4.92 20.55
N THR A 56 14.61 4.45 21.44
CA THR A 56 14.78 3.13 22.04
C THR A 56 14.84 2.14 20.89
N PRO A 57 15.97 1.44 20.70
CA PRO A 57 16.07 0.44 19.65
C PRO A 57 14.88 -0.50 19.87
N PRO A 58 13.96 -0.64 18.90
CA PRO A 58 12.89 -1.58 19.07
C PRO A 58 13.57 -2.92 19.27
N ASN A 59 13.43 -3.51 20.46
CA ASN A 59 14.02 -4.81 20.77
C ASN A 59 13.64 -5.86 19.72
N ASN A 60 12.63 -5.59 18.87
CA ASN A 60 12.35 -6.33 17.64
C ASN A 60 11.85 -5.39 16.54
N LEU A 61 12.60 -5.24 15.44
CA LEU A 61 12.14 -4.53 14.23
C LEU A 61 10.84 -5.12 13.67
N VAL A 62 10.62 -6.43 13.88
CA VAL A 62 9.42 -7.15 13.46
C VAL A 62 9.01 -8.15 14.55
N ASN A 63 7.74 -8.14 14.96
CA ASN A 63 7.21 -9.13 15.88
C ASN A 63 6.99 -10.47 15.14
N THR A 64 7.88 -11.44 15.37
CA THR A 64 7.86 -12.77 14.75
C THR A 64 6.58 -13.55 15.04
N LYS A 65 6.01 -13.42 16.24
CA LYS A 65 4.79 -14.13 16.66
C LYS A 65 3.56 -13.75 15.83
N ARG A 66 3.61 -12.62 15.11
CA ARG A 66 2.53 -12.15 14.24
C ARG A 66 2.49 -12.88 12.90
N PHE A 67 3.56 -13.57 12.53
CA PHE A 67 3.68 -14.26 11.24
C PHE A 67 3.64 -15.76 11.42
N SER A 68 2.63 -16.40 10.81
CA SER A 68 2.51 -17.86 10.78
C SER A 68 3.36 -18.53 9.68
N SER A 69 4.14 -17.76 8.94
CA SER A 69 4.95 -18.25 7.83
C SER A 69 6.21 -17.41 7.66
N PHE A 70 7.35 -18.10 7.57
CA PHE A 70 8.64 -17.48 7.33
C PHE A 70 8.68 -16.71 6.01
N THR A 71 8.09 -17.25 4.95
CA THR A 71 8.05 -16.56 3.65
C THR A 71 7.25 -15.26 3.68
N LYS A 72 6.17 -15.21 4.49
CA LYS A 72 5.43 -13.96 4.72
C LYS A 72 6.28 -12.94 5.48
N LEU A 73 7.01 -13.39 6.50
CA LEU A 73 7.92 -12.54 7.27
C LEU A 73 9.00 -11.93 6.36
N ILE A 74 9.71 -12.75 5.58
CA ILE A 74 10.77 -12.28 4.67
C ILE A 74 10.23 -11.29 3.64
N ARG A 75 9.03 -11.53 3.07
CA ARG A 75 8.41 -10.56 2.16
C ARG A 75 8.15 -9.20 2.81
N VAL A 76 7.67 -9.19 4.05
CA VAL A 76 7.44 -7.94 4.79
C VAL A 76 8.76 -7.23 5.05
N ILE A 77 9.79 -7.95 5.48
CA ILE A 77 11.13 -7.37 5.71
C ILE A 77 11.69 -6.79 4.42
N ALA A 78 11.57 -7.50 3.29
CA ALA A 78 12.01 -7.02 1.99
C ALA A 78 11.32 -5.71 1.59
N TRP A 79 10.00 -5.61 1.78
CA TRP A 79 9.26 -4.36 1.54
C TRP A 79 9.70 -3.22 2.45
N VAL A 80 9.98 -3.49 3.72
CA VAL A 80 10.48 -2.48 4.67
C VAL A 80 11.87 -2.01 4.26
N LEU A 81 12.78 -2.92 3.91
CA LEU A 81 14.14 -2.57 3.45
C LEU A 81 14.10 -1.74 2.17
N ARG A 82 13.28 -2.15 1.20
CA ARG A 82 13.03 -1.40 -0.03
C ARG A 82 12.49 0.00 0.27
N PHE A 83 11.48 0.11 1.13
CA PHE A 83 10.95 1.42 1.56
C PHE A 83 12.02 2.31 2.19
N VAL A 84 12.85 1.76 3.07
CA VAL A 84 13.95 2.52 3.69
C VAL A 84 14.96 2.99 2.64
N ALA A 85 15.29 2.15 1.65
CA ALA A 85 16.17 2.53 0.56
C ALA A 85 15.57 3.65 -0.30
N MET A 86 14.29 3.54 -0.67
CA MET A 86 13.53 4.57 -1.39
C MET A 86 13.50 5.90 -0.61
N ALA A 87 13.20 5.85 0.68
CA ALA A 87 13.13 7.04 1.52
C ALA A 87 14.49 7.75 1.62
N ARG A 88 15.58 6.99 1.66
CA ARG A 88 16.95 7.53 1.67
C ARG A 88 17.35 8.15 0.33
N ARG A 89 16.97 7.51 -0.78
CA ARG A 89 17.28 7.96 -2.15
C ARG A 89 16.32 9.04 -2.67
N LYS A 90 15.15 9.19 -2.04
CA LYS A 90 14.02 10.00 -2.53
C LYS A 90 13.53 9.58 -3.91
N GLU A 91 13.68 8.31 -4.24
CA GLU A 91 13.25 7.69 -5.49
C GLU A 91 12.18 6.64 -5.20
N ILE A 92 11.20 6.52 -6.11
CA ILE A 92 10.10 5.57 -5.99
C ILE A 92 10.35 4.44 -6.98
N GLU A 93 10.64 3.24 -6.46
CA GLU A 93 10.72 2.02 -7.26
C GLU A 93 9.40 1.23 -7.18
N GLY A 94 8.74 1.05 -8.33
CA GLY A 94 7.53 0.24 -8.43
C GLY A 94 7.83 -1.23 -8.71
N GLY A 95 6.79 -2.08 -8.61
CA GLY A 95 6.83 -3.45 -9.12
C GLY A 95 7.08 -4.54 -8.06
N ALA A 96 7.19 -5.78 -8.53
CA ALA A 96 7.36 -6.95 -7.67
C ALA A 96 8.71 -6.95 -6.94
N LEU A 97 8.79 -7.69 -5.82
CA LEU A 97 10.06 -7.94 -5.14
C LEU A 97 10.94 -8.85 -6.01
N SER A 98 12.19 -8.44 -6.20
CA SER A 98 13.23 -9.24 -6.83
C SER A 98 13.69 -10.37 -5.89
N ALA A 99 14.19 -11.46 -6.46
CA ALA A 99 14.84 -12.53 -5.71
C ALA A 99 16.03 -12.02 -4.88
N THR A 100 16.75 -11.01 -5.37
CA THR A 100 17.87 -10.40 -4.67
C THR A 100 17.45 -9.71 -3.37
N GLU A 101 16.31 -9.03 -3.38
CA GLU A 101 15.77 -8.33 -2.20
C GLU A 101 15.23 -9.32 -1.17
N LEU A 102 14.63 -10.41 -1.63
CA LEU A 102 14.20 -11.50 -0.75
C LEU A 102 15.40 -12.15 -0.05
N ASN A 103 16.48 -12.43 -0.79
CA ASN A 103 17.72 -12.97 -0.21
C ASN A 103 18.36 -11.99 0.78
N GLN A 104 18.40 -10.69 0.45
CA GLN A 104 18.90 -9.67 1.38
C GLN A 104 18.08 -9.59 2.65
N ALA A 105 16.75 -9.67 2.55
CA ALA A 105 15.85 -9.67 3.69
C ALA A 105 16.03 -10.90 4.58
N GLU A 106 16.25 -12.07 3.98
CA GLU A 106 16.55 -13.30 4.71
C GLU A 106 17.87 -13.20 5.46
N TRP A 107 18.96 -12.80 4.80
CA TRP A 107 20.26 -12.62 5.43
C TRP A 107 20.21 -11.58 6.55
N PHE A 108 19.55 -10.45 6.31
CA PHE A 108 19.36 -9.41 7.31
C PHE A 108 18.67 -9.96 8.56
N TRP A 109 17.60 -10.74 8.36
CA TRP A 109 16.84 -11.32 9.46
C TRP A 109 17.66 -12.32 10.28
N ILE A 110 18.36 -13.25 9.62
CA ILE A 110 19.21 -14.24 10.28
C ILE A 110 20.29 -13.55 11.12
N LEU A 111 20.97 -12.55 10.56
CA LEU A 111 22.00 -11.78 11.25
C LEU A 111 21.44 -11.02 12.45
N GLN A 112 20.21 -10.52 12.36
CA GLN A 112 19.56 -9.81 13.46
C GLN A 112 19.26 -10.76 14.62
N GLU A 113 18.64 -11.91 14.35
CA GLU A 113 18.30 -12.90 15.39
C GLU A 113 19.56 -13.48 16.05
N GLN A 114 20.62 -13.75 15.28
CA GLN A 114 21.91 -14.21 15.83
C GLN A 114 22.52 -13.20 16.81
N LYS A 115 22.40 -11.90 16.53
CA LYS A 115 22.88 -10.83 17.42
C LYS A 115 22.07 -10.69 18.71
N GLN A 116 20.80 -11.07 18.69
CA GLN A 116 19.93 -10.99 19.88
C GLN A 116 20.05 -12.23 20.78
N GLY A 117 20.51 -13.35 20.23
CA GLY A 117 20.72 -14.60 20.97
C GLY A 117 22.11 -14.77 21.62
N LEU A 118 23.03 -13.83 21.39
CA LEU A 118 24.33 -13.72 22.07
C LEU A 118 24.24 -12.69 23.20
#